data_AF-A0A9P5LUC1-F1
#
_entry.id   AF-A0A9P5LUC1-F1
#
_cell.length_a   1.000
_cell.length_b   1.000
_cell.length_c   1.000
_cell.angle_alpha   90.00
_cell.angle_beta   90.00
_cell.angle_gamma   90.00
#
_symmetry.space_group_name_H-M   'P 1'
#
loop_
_entity.id
_entity.type
_entity.pdbx_description
1 polymer ?
#
loop_
_entity_poly.entity_id
_entity_poly.type
_entity_poly.pdbx_seq_one_letter_code
_entity_poly.pdbx_strand_id
1 'polypeptide(L)'
;MASNSTSWMNGSSWSPSATNTKNPFDDSNGDPFDDRYATPLQDIETGTTARLSSETQQRDAVDQSGVLSEEKRIIEDIRNERLACEVCLEPVRFAKDRYLWNCKSYHAVTHHRCTALWAKANLVGRALAWKCPKCENIERSSPKEECWCGKGSPLNDHPTIPNACFDGICGSKSKCAHGNKSSCRKPCHPGPCKYECGRCANDPLPNPANMNTIWGRFKSKRLNFRTILFKSVLIVALFGGICTYISFHIKWHTQPYLYPRFKGGLSIAEGLCLLVVGIFYLPFGAFYCINCLKGGSKFYLEILNGNPWQTGYKFRFSRAVIGGFLLTCFLVGLYAIPIIGIVGGPDIQWYNQMKDSCHGFDTRVEIGTHFAASTYTLYSLNESVNNQTFYLAPVLAPKFGSKEPYQYFHRFSGSTTNTANFAIDVDIDNGVWRELHFNGTDELTKWWASGRKQYPSVHPIFDNITTIESATKLNGTFVIRDGHLWMPDFDLIIQGLEDSRKHAEIEPFIRVFDTEGLPHSRTEKLLSPKWNWNNRHDPSIVMRTASFGHGRQRLDMCMKENFYYSSNREQQKLDGVSDGSIMPLAVIAAFRMRVNEMYALNSGRPFNVKKYSEYDDVKAIA
;
A
#
# COMPACT_ATOMS: atom_id res chain seq x y z
N MET A 1 -19.60 -41.37 -19.73
CA MET A 1 -20.82 -40.86 -20.39
C MET A 1 -21.43 -39.76 -19.51
N ALA A 2 -21.65 -38.59 -20.13
CA ALA A 2 -22.39 -37.37 -19.72
C ALA A 2 -22.22 -36.84 -18.28
N SER A 3 -21.53 -35.71 -18.00
CA SER A 3 -21.82 -34.28 -18.34
C SER A 3 -23.08 -33.70 -17.71
N ASN A 4 -22.91 -32.71 -16.81
CA ASN A 4 -23.70 -31.46 -16.65
C ASN A 4 -23.06 -30.65 -15.50
N SER A 5 -22.28 -29.60 -15.75
CA SER A 5 -22.64 -28.22 -16.14
C SER A 5 -23.27 -27.37 -15.03
N THR A 6 -22.46 -26.41 -14.58
CA THR A 6 -22.74 -25.08 -14.01
C THR A 6 -24.14 -24.47 -14.19
N SER A 7 -24.69 -23.96 -13.10
CA SER A 7 -25.31 -22.63 -12.88
C SER A 7 -25.73 -22.62 -11.38
N TRP A 8 -25.68 -21.56 -10.59
CA TRP A 8 -26.44 -20.31 -10.69
C TRP A 8 -25.75 -19.23 -9.84
N MET A 9 -25.50 -18.07 -10.46
CA MET A 9 -25.64 -16.77 -9.80
C MET A 9 -27.13 -16.39 -9.88
N ASN A 10 -27.74 -16.02 -8.75
CA ASN A 10 -28.73 -14.92 -8.62
C ASN A 10 -29.36 -14.97 -7.23
N GLY A 11 -29.21 -13.87 -6.48
CA GLY A 11 -29.77 -13.74 -5.14
C GLY A 11 -29.36 -12.45 -4.44
N SER A 12 -29.34 -11.33 -5.16
CA SER A 12 -29.27 -9.99 -4.58
C SER A 12 -30.69 -9.45 -4.40
N SER A 13 -31.16 -9.37 -3.15
CA SER A 13 -32.21 -8.43 -2.76
C SER A 13 -31.80 -7.77 -1.44
N TRP A 14 -31.08 -6.66 -1.56
CA TRP A 14 -30.88 -5.72 -0.46
C TRP A 14 -31.94 -4.63 -0.60
N SER A 15 -32.77 -4.45 0.43
CA SER A 15 -33.55 -3.23 0.63
C SER A 15 -32.89 -2.39 1.75
N PRO A 16 -32.93 -1.05 1.67
CA PRO A 16 -32.08 -0.18 2.46
C PRO A 16 -32.76 0.21 3.78
N SER A 17 -32.08 -0.01 4.90
CA SER A 17 -32.49 0.52 6.20
C SER A 17 -31.33 1.27 6.86
N ALA A 18 -31.51 2.59 6.92
CA ALA A 18 -30.98 3.54 7.90
C ALA A 18 -29.51 3.40 8.36
N THR A 19 -28.65 4.22 7.76
CA THR A 19 -27.33 4.59 8.27
C THR A 19 -27.46 5.41 9.56
N ASN A 20 -27.03 4.84 10.69
CA ASN A 20 -26.71 5.59 11.91
C ASN A 20 -25.18 5.58 12.08
N THR A 21 -24.52 6.59 11.52
CA THR A 21 -23.08 6.80 11.65
C THR A 21 -22.78 7.45 13.00
N LYS A 22 -22.41 6.66 14.01
CA LYS A 22 -21.61 7.14 15.13
C LYS A 22 -20.13 6.97 14.78
N ASN A 23 -19.44 8.10 14.71
CA ASN A 23 -18.01 8.24 14.47
C ASN A 23 -17.22 7.66 15.66
N PRO A 24 -16.18 6.82 15.47
CA PRO A 24 -15.38 6.26 16.56
C PRO A 24 -14.06 7.02 16.80
N PHE A 25 -13.99 8.29 16.41
CA PHE A 25 -12.86 9.18 16.73
C PHE A 25 -13.37 10.36 17.54
N ASP A 26 -13.78 10.08 18.77
CA ASP A 26 -13.95 11.09 19.80
C ASP A 26 -13.64 10.41 21.13
N ASP A 27 -12.40 10.54 21.58
CA ASP A 27 -12.07 10.72 22.99
C ASP A 27 -10.63 11.24 23.09
N SER A 28 -10.62 12.51 23.46
CA SER A 28 -9.55 13.44 23.75
C SER A 28 -8.53 12.97 24.79
N ASN A 29 -7.25 13.30 24.55
CA ASN A 29 -6.37 13.88 25.56
C ASN A 29 -5.19 14.64 24.93
N GLY A 30 -5.27 15.98 24.98
CA GLY A 30 -4.17 16.93 25.23
C GLY A 30 -3.09 17.16 24.16
N ASP A 31 -3.30 18.14 23.28
CA ASP A 31 -2.23 18.88 22.57
C ASP A 31 -2.03 20.25 23.28
N PRO A 32 -0.81 20.65 23.69
CA PRO A 32 -0.59 21.81 24.56
C PRO A 32 -0.44 23.16 23.85
N PHE A 33 -0.99 23.35 22.64
CA PHE A 33 -0.99 24.65 21.96
C PHE A 33 -2.36 24.95 21.33
N ASP A 34 -3.28 25.52 22.12
CA ASP A 34 -4.60 25.97 21.67
C ASP A 34 -4.82 27.46 22.01
N ASP A 35 -4.48 28.34 21.05
CA ASP A 35 -4.70 29.80 21.11
C ASP A 35 -6.16 30.16 20.77
N ARG A 36 -7.11 29.67 21.57
CA ARG A 36 -8.56 29.87 21.36
C ARG A 36 -9.16 31.12 22.04
N TYR A 37 -8.40 32.22 22.13
CA TYR A 37 -8.93 33.55 22.48
C TYR A 37 -8.49 34.62 21.48
N ALA A 38 -9.18 34.69 20.34
CA ALA A 38 -9.35 35.93 19.59
C ALA A 38 -10.66 35.88 18.79
N THR A 39 -11.72 36.41 19.37
CA THR A 39 -13.02 36.63 18.72
C THR A 39 -12.96 37.71 17.63
N PRO A 40 -13.90 37.66 16.65
CA PRO A 40 -13.85 38.44 15.41
C PRO A 40 -14.66 39.74 15.49
N LEU A 41 -14.36 40.72 14.63
CA LEU A 41 -15.24 41.85 14.32
C LEU A 41 -15.29 42.09 12.81
N GLN A 42 -16.52 42.00 12.26
CA GLN A 42 -16.91 42.44 10.93
C GLN A 42 -17.24 43.94 10.94
N ASP A 43 -16.88 44.59 9.82
CA ASP A 43 -17.50 45.69 9.08
C ASP A 43 -18.41 46.69 9.81
N ILE A 44 -18.01 47.97 9.76
CA ILE A 44 -18.92 49.14 9.75
C ILE A 44 -18.44 50.15 8.70
N GLU A 45 -19.41 50.60 7.92
CA GLU A 45 -19.37 51.53 6.80
C GLU A 45 -19.04 53.00 7.14
N THR A 46 -18.78 53.76 6.06
CA THR A 46 -19.04 55.20 5.82
C THR A 46 -18.14 56.28 6.41
N GLY A 47 -17.68 57.18 5.51
CA GLY A 47 -17.32 58.56 5.87
C GLY A 47 -16.25 59.25 5.01
N THR A 48 -16.63 59.76 3.84
CA THR A 48 -16.20 61.06 3.22
C THR A 48 -14.70 61.44 3.14
N THR A 49 -14.16 61.69 1.94
CA THR A 49 -14.04 63.01 1.25
C THR A 49 -12.89 63.03 0.20
N ALA A 50 -13.14 63.73 -0.92
CA ALA A 50 -12.20 64.50 -1.76
C ALA A 50 -11.38 63.85 -2.93
N ARG A 51 -11.94 64.02 -4.15
CA ARG A 51 -11.46 64.89 -5.26
C ARG A 51 -10.00 64.76 -5.81
N LEU A 52 -9.90 64.41 -7.11
CA LEU A 52 -9.34 65.17 -8.28
C LEU A 52 -8.53 64.29 -9.27
N SER A 53 -8.95 64.36 -10.54
CA SER A 53 -8.14 64.42 -11.78
C SER A 53 -7.33 63.18 -12.22
N SER A 54 -7.20 62.81 -13.50
CA SER A 54 -7.45 63.50 -14.78
C SER A 54 -7.64 62.49 -15.94
N GLU A 55 -8.44 62.89 -16.92
CA GLU A 55 -8.57 62.36 -18.28
C GLU A 55 -7.23 62.20 -19.02
N THR A 56 -7.12 61.19 -19.89
CA THR A 56 -6.38 61.34 -21.15
C THR A 56 -6.95 60.43 -22.25
N GLN A 57 -7.83 61.03 -23.05
CA GLN A 57 -7.77 61.10 -24.51
C GLN A 57 -7.77 59.80 -25.33
N GLN A 58 -8.98 59.34 -25.62
CA GLN A 58 -9.32 58.45 -26.74
C GLN A 58 -9.32 59.30 -28.03
N ARG A 59 -8.42 59.00 -28.97
CA ARG A 59 -8.44 59.55 -30.33
C ARG A 59 -9.21 58.61 -31.24
N ASP A 60 -10.36 59.09 -31.70
CA ASP A 60 -11.05 58.59 -32.87
C ASP A 60 -10.24 58.91 -34.13
N ALA A 61 -9.91 57.87 -34.89
CA ALA A 61 -9.47 57.99 -36.27
C ALA A 61 -10.58 57.45 -37.17
N VAL A 62 -11.27 58.37 -37.82
CA VAL A 62 -12.08 58.17 -39.01
C VAL A 62 -11.17 57.58 -40.10
N ASP A 63 -11.50 56.40 -40.61
CA ASP A 63 -10.79 55.81 -41.74
C ASP A 63 -11.76 55.58 -42.91
N GLN A 64 -11.82 56.57 -43.78
CA GLN A 64 -12.23 56.39 -45.16
C GLN A 64 -11.06 55.78 -45.94
N SER A 65 -11.13 54.51 -46.33
CA SER A 65 -10.48 54.05 -47.57
C SER A 65 -11.04 52.70 -48.03
N GLY A 66 -11.32 52.58 -49.33
CA GLY A 66 -11.44 51.30 -49.99
C GLY A 66 -10.08 50.60 -49.95
N VAL A 67 -9.84 49.81 -48.92
CA VAL A 67 -8.58 49.05 -48.75
C VAL A 67 -8.49 47.99 -49.86
N LEU A 68 -7.58 48.19 -50.80
CA LEU A 68 -7.15 47.14 -51.73
C LEU A 68 -6.67 45.94 -50.90
N SER A 69 -7.20 44.74 -51.18
CA SER A 69 -6.75 43.51 -50.54
C SER A 69 -5.23 43.33 -50.70
N GLU A 70 -4.55 42.85 -49.67
CA GLU A 70 -3.07 42.71 -49.63
C GLU A 70 -2.46 42.06 -50.88
N GLU A 71 -3.16 41.06 -51.45
CA GLU A 71 -2.80 40.40 -52.70
C GLU A 71 -2.73 41.36 -53.92
N LYS A 72 -3.65 42.32 -54.00
CA LYS A 72 -3.69 43.34 -55.07
C LYS A 72 -2.61 44.39 -54.84
N ARG A 73 -2.35 44.77 -53.58
CA ARG A 73 -1.28 45.71 -53.22
C ARG A 73 0.09 45.18 -53.65
N ILE A 74 0.39 43.92 -53.34
CA ILE A 74 1.69 43.31 -53.70
C ILE A 74 1.88 43.26 -55.22
N ILE A 75 0.85 42.88 -56.00
CA ILE A 75 0.96 42.85 -57.47
C ILE A 75 1.17 44.26 -58.03
N GLU A 76 0.45 45.25 -57.51
CA GLU A 76 0.55 46.64 -57.95
C GLU A 76 1.91 47.27 -57.58
N ASP A 77 2.46 46.93 -56.42
CA ASP A 77 3.80 47.38 -56.01
C ASP A 77 4.91 46.76 -56.87
N ILE A 78 4.74 45.54 -57.37
CA ILE A 78 5.68 44.94 -58.35
C ILE A 78 5.58 45.67 -59.70
N ARG A 79 4.37 45.96 -60.19
CA ARG A 79 4.15 46.66 -61.46
C ARG A 79 4.74 48.07 -61.47
N ASN A 80 4.61 48.77 -60.35
CA ASN A 80 5.15 50.11 -60.17
C ASN A 80 6.60 50.13 -59.68
N GLU A 81 7.28 48.98 -59.66
CA GLU A 81 8.69 48.82 -59.25
C GLU A 81 9.00 49.33 -57.83
N ARG A 82 8.00 49.29 -56.93
CA ARG A 82 8.08 49.79 -55.55
C ARG A 82 8.61 48.75 -54.55
N LEU A 83 8.68 47.47 -54.94
CA LEU A 83 9.29 46.41 -54.12
C LEU A 83 10.74 46.18 -54.53
N ALA A 84 11.65 46.27 -53.57
CA ALA A 84 13.06 45.87 -53.74
C ALA A 84 13.28 44.44 -53.21
N CYS A 85 14.15 43.69 -53.87
CA CYS A 85 14.57 42.38 -53.42
C CYS A 85 15.48 42.52 -52.19
N GLU A 86 15.10 41.95 -51.04
CA GLU A 86 15.88 42.06 -49.78
C GLU A 86 17.32 41.50 -49.85
N VAL A 87 17.64 40.72 -50.89
CA VAL A 87 18.95 40.08 -51.04
C VAL A 87 19.88 40.88 -51.95
N CYS A 88 19.38 41.42 -53.06
CA CYS A 88 20.21 42.15 -54.05
C CYS A 88 19.88 43.64 -54.15
N LEU A 89 18.86 44.11 -53.42
CA LEU A 89 18.35 45.49 -53.38
C LEU A 89 17.84 46.04 -54.72
N GLU A 90 17.87 45.25 -55.80
CA GLU A 90 17.26 45.62 -57.08
C GLU A 90 15.73 45.57 -57.03
N PRO A 91 15.03 46.42 -57.81
CA PRO A 91 13.58 46.35 -57.95
C PRO A 91 13.11 44.99 -58.48
N VAL A 92 12.09 44.42 -57.83
CA VAL A 92 11.42 43.20 -58.25
C VAL A 92 10.49 43.53 -59.41
N ARG A 93 10.65 42.84 -60.55
CA ARG A 93 9.86 43.07 -61.77
C ARG A 93 9.40 41.75 -62.38
N PHE A 94 8.27 41.78 -63.09
CA PHE A 94 7.82 40.68 -63.92
C PHE A 94 8.63 40.66 -65.22
N ALA A 95 9.42 39.61 -65.45
CA ALA A 95 10.19 39.42 -66.68
C ALA A 95 10.18 37.94 -67.11
N LYS A 96 10.28 37.70 -68.42
CA LYS A 96 10.12 36.37 -69.06
C LYS A 96 11.08 35.28 -68.53
N ASP A 97 12.20 35.69 -67.93
CA ASP A 97 13.24 34.79 -67.38
C ASP A 97 13.55 35.02 -65.88
N ARG A 98 12.70 35.77 -65.16
CA ARG A 98 12.91 36.08 -63.72
C ARG A 98 11.77 35.56 -62.86
N TYR A 99 11.91 34.34 -62.34
CA TYR A 99 10.96 33.80 -61.36
C TYR A 99 11.01 34.57 -60.04
N LEU A 100 9.83 34.79 -59.46
CA LEU A 100 9.68 35.42 -58.16
C LEU A 100 9.31 34.37 -57.12
N TRP A 101 9.98 34.43 -55.98
CA TRP A 101 9.64 33.63 -54.81
C TRP A 101 8.88 34.50 -53.80
N ASN A 102 7.91 33.93 -53.10
CA ASN A 102 7.27 34.59 -51.97
C ASN A 102 7.30 33.76 -50.69
N CYS A 103 7.57 34.43 -49.57
CA CYS A 103 7.47 33.82 -48.26
C CYS A 103 6.00 33.52 -47.93
N LYS A 104 5.70 32.30 -47.46
CA LYS A 104 4.31 31.92 -47.12
C LYS A 104 3.84 32.54 -45.80
N SER A 105 4.76 32.90 -44.91
CA SER A 105 4.45 33.45 -43.58
C SER A 105 4.30 34.97 -43.57
N TYR A 106 5.11 35.68 -44.35
CA TYR A 106 5.15 37.16 -44.36
C TYR A 106 4.84 37.78 -45.73
N HIS A 107 4.65 36.95 -46.76
CA HIS A 107 4.31 37.38 -48.13
C HIS A 107 5.34 38.33 -48.80
N ALA A 108 6.56 38.38 -48.26
CA ALA A 108 7.70 39.05 -48.88
C ALA A 108 8.01 38.43 -50.25
N VAL A 109 8.24 39.27 -51.28
CA VAL A 109 8.57 38.83 -52.64
C VAL A 109 10.03 39.14 -52.94
N THR A 110 10.76 38.17 -53.47
CA THR A 110 12.18 38.29 -53.84
C THR A 110 12.45 37.56 -55.15
N HIS A 111 13.56 37.88 -55.82
CA HIS A 111 14.02 37.08 -56.96
C HIS A 111 14.27 35.64 -56.51
N HIS A 112 13.78 34.66 -57.26
CA HIS A 112 13.99 33.24 -56.94
C HIS A 112 15.49 32.91 -56.88
N ARG A 113 16.29 33.36 -57.85
CA ARG A 113 17.75 33.16 -57.88
C ARG A 113 18.43 33.67 -56.62
N CYS A 114 18.06 34.88 -56.16
CA CYS A 114 18.60 35.47 -54.94
C CYS A 114 18.20 34.64 -53.70
N THR A 115 16.96 34.17 -53.67
CA THR A 115 16.45 33.32 -52.57
C THR A 115 17.14 31.95 -52.54
N ALA A 116 17.37 31.35 -53.71
CA ALA A 116 18.08 30.08 -53.84
C ALA A 116 19.54 30.17 -53.37
N LEU A 117 20.23 31.28 -53.68
CA LEU A 117 21.58 31.56 -53.17
C LEU A 117 21.56 31.80 -51.66
N TRP A 118 20.61 32.59 -51.16
CA TRP A 118 20.43 32.86 -49.74
C TRP A 118 20.19 31.59 -48.93
N ALA A 119 19.30 30.71 -49.41
CA ALA A 119 18.97 29.45 -48.77
C ALA A 119 20.17 28.49 -48.68
N LYS A 120 21.06 28.50 -49.70
CA LYS A 120 22.32 27.74 -49.67
C LYS A 120 23.33 28.30 -48.67
N ALA A 121 23.40 29.62 -48.53
CA ALA A 121 24.33 30.28 -47.62
C ALA A 121 23.90 30.23 -46.14
N ASN A 122 22.59 30.16 -45.86
CA ASN A 122 22.03 30.28 -44.50
C ASN A 122 21.28 29.03 -44.03
N LEU A 123 21.94 27.87 -44.06
CA LEU A 123 21.39 26.61 -43.56
C LEU A 123 21.36 26.56 -42.02
N VAL A 124 20.26 26.05 -41.45
CA VAL A 124 20.04 25.89 -40.01
C VAL A 124 19.99 24.40 -39.64
N GLY A 125 21.11 23.87 -39.13
CA GLY A 125 21.22 22.48 -38.64
C GLY A 125 21.47 21.44 -39.75
N ARG A 126 21.21 20.16 -39.47
CA ARG A 126 21.41 19.03 -40.43
C ARG A 126 20.24 18.82 -41.41
N ALA A 127 19.12 19.50 -41.22
CA ALA A 127 17.99 19.46 -42.15
C ALA A 127 18.13 20.59 -43.19
N LEU A 128 17.57 20.41 -44.39
CA LEU A 128 17.51 21.41 -45.47
C LEU A 128 16.60 22.62 -45.12
N ALA A 129 16.80 23.20 -43.94
CA ALA A 129 16.03 24.31 -43.41
C ALA A 129 16.86 25.60 -43.45
N TRP A 130 16.23 26.72 -43.81
CA TRP A 130 16.89 28.01 -44.00
C TRP A 130 15.99 29.16 -43.54
N LYS A 131 16.55 30.32 -43.21
CA LYS A 131 15.79 31.48 -42.74
C LYS A 131 15.34 32.38 -43.90
N CYS A 132 14.06 32.78 -43.91
CA CYS A 132 13.55 33.80 -44.82
C CYS A 132 14.34 35.12 -44.68
N PRO A 133 14.76 35.81 -45.76
CA PRO A 133 15.60 37.00 -45.67
C PRO A 133 14.92 38.18 -44.96
N LYS A 134 13.58 38.22 -44.97
CA LYS A 134 12.80 39.33 -44.38
C LYS A 134 12.28 39.07 -42.98
N CYS A 135 11.71 37.89 -42.73
CA CYS A 135 10.99 37.60 -41.48
C CYS A 135 11.71 36.57 -40.58
N GLU A 136 12.88 36.08 -40.98
CA GLU A 136 13.68 35.06 -40.29
C GLU A 136 12.99 33.71 -39.99
N ASN A 137 11.73 33.53 -40.40
CA ASN A 137 11.03 32.26 -40.24
C ASN A 137 11.79 31.13 -40.94
N ILE A 138 11.85 29.97 -40.28
CA ILE A 138 12.55 28.78 -40.76
C ILE A 138 11.69 28.08 -41.82
N GLU A 139 12.13 28.14 -43.07
CA GLU A 139 11.59 27.40 -44.20
C GLU A 139 12.24 26.02 -44.28
N ARG A 140 11.46 24.95 -44.47
CA ARG A 140 11.94 23.55 -44.45
C ARG A 140 12.13 22.92 -45.83
N SER A 141 11.83 23.67 -46.89
CA SER A 141 11.94 23.23 -48.28
C SER A 141 12.86 24.17 -49.05
N SER A 142 13.64 23.62 -49.99
CA SER A 142 14.43 24.44 -50.90
C SER A 142 13.54 25.37 -51.73
N PRO A 143 13.98 26.60 -52.04
CA PRO A 143 13.24 27.52 -52.91
C PRO A 143 13.09 26.91 -54.31
N LYS A 144 11.85 26.75 -54.77
CA LYS A 144 11.54 26.23 -56.11
C LYS A 144 10.92 27.31 -56.98
N GLU A 145 11.07 27.14 -58.30
CA GLU A 145 10.45 27.99 -59.33
C GLU A 145 8.97 27.60 -59.47
N GLU A 146 8.15 28.04 -58.51
CA GLU A 146 6.73 27.69 -58.43
C GLU A 146 5.85 28.94 -58.51
N CYS A 147 4.60 28.77 -58.97
CA CYS A 147 3.57 29.81 -58.91
C CYS A 147 3.34 30.31 -57.48
N TRP A 148 2.64 31.43 -57.32
CA TRP A 148 2.42 32.05 -56.00
C TRP A 148 1.86 31.13 -54.90
N CYS A 149 1.14 30.05 -55.24
CA CYS A 149 0.64 29.08 -54.26
C CYS A 149 1.59 27.90 -53.96
N GLY A 150 2.67 27.73 -54.72
CA GLY A 150 3.66 26.65 -54.52
C GLY A 150 3.21 25.26 -55.00
N LYS A 151 2.39 25.18 -56.06
CA LYS A 151 1.81 23.91 -56.54
C LYS A 151 2.07 23.56 -58.01
N GLY A 152 2.66 24.46 -58.79
CA GLY A 152 2.96 24.21 -60.20
C GLY A 152 3.93 25.24 -60.77
N SER A 153 4.34 25.04 -62.02
CA SER A 153 5.20 25.97 -62.74
C SER A 153 4.46 27.28 -63.02
N PRO A 154 5.10 28.45 -62.82
CA PRO A 154 4.47 29.74 -63.07
C PRO A 154 4.32 30.03 -64.57
N LEU A 155 3.24 30.73 -64.94
CA LEU A 155 3.03 31.24 -66.29
C LEU A 155 3.47 32.73 -66.37
N ASN A 156 4.37 33.05 -67.29
CA ASN A 156 4.92 34.42 -67.42
C ASN A 156 4.01 35.35 -68.25
N ASP A 157 3.28 34.80 -69.22
CA ASP A 157 2.44 35.57 -70.15
C ASP A 157 0.97 35.67 -69.70
N HIS A 158 0.65 35.43 -68.42
CA HIS A 158 -0.72 35.55 -67.94
C HIS A 158 -1.15 37.03 -68.00
N PRO A 159 -2.22 37.39 -68.75
CA PRO A 159 -2.56 38.77 -69.09
C PRO A 159 -2.97 39.64 -67.89
N THR A 160 -3.12 39.06 -66.71
CA THR A 160 -3.67 39.73 -65.52
C THR A 160 -2.86 39.48 -64.24
N ILE A 161 -2.19 38.34 -64.07
CA ILE A 161 -1.39 38.01 -62.86
C ILE A 161 -0.17 37.16 -63.28
N PRO A 162 0.98 37.79 -63.55
CA PRO A 162 2.20 37.03 -63.85
C PRO A 162 2.65 36.22 -62.63
N ASN A 163 3.34 35.09 -62.86
CA ASN A 163 3.76 34.15 -61.81
C ASN A 163 2.59 33.38 -61.13
N ALA A 164 1.40 33.40 -61.75
CA ALA A 164 0.25 32.56 -61.40
C ALA A 164 0.42 31.11 -61.86
N CYS A 165 -0.41 30.20 -61.34
CA CYS A 165 -0.42 28.80 -61.78
C CYS A 165 -1.03 28.68 -63.19
N PHE A 166 -0.72 27.58 -63.90
CA PHE A 166 -1.14 27.34 -65.28
C PHE A 166 -2.67 27.41 -65.49
N ASP A 167 -3.44 26.94 -64.52
CA ASP A 167 -4.90 26.94 -64.51
C ASP A 167 -5.51 28.30 -64.07
N GLY A 168 -4.69 29.30 -63.77
CA GLY A 168 -5.09 30.62 -63.30
C GLY A 168 -5.65 30.64 -61.86
N ILE A 169 -6.02 29.50 -61.28
CA ILE A 169 -6.65 29.37 -59.97
C ILE A 169 -5.59 28.98 -58.91
N CYS A 170 -5.76 29.46 -57.68
CA CYS A 170 -4.86 29.12 -56.58
C CYS A 170 -5.02 27.64 -56.16
N GLY A 171 -4.02 26.80 -56.47
CA GLY A 171 -3.98 25.39 -56.08
C GLY A 171 -3.79 25.12 -54.57
N SER A 172 -3.76 26.16 -53.72
CA SER A 172 -3.54 26.00 -52.29
C SER A 172 -4.73 25.27 -51.63
N LYS A 173 -4.42 24.22 -50.86
CA LYS A 173 -5.39 23.43 -50.09
C LYS A 173 -5.03 23.51 -48.60
N SER A 174 -5.98 23.90 -47.78
CA SER A 174 -5.83 23.93 -46.32
C SER A 174 -7.14 23.55 -45.63
N LYS A 175 -7.18 23.67 -44.31
CA LYS A 175 -8.41 23.53 -43.53
C LYS A 175 -9.12 24.87 -43.46
N CYS A 176 -10.42 24.88 -43.65
CA CYS A 176 -11.25 26.05 -43.37
C CYS A 176 -11.42 26.22 -41.84
N ALA A 177 -12.06 27.30 -41.38
CA ALA A 177 -12.19 27.63 -39.96
C ALA A 177 -12.88 26.51 -39.12
N HIS A 178 -13.72 25.68 -39.76
CA HIS A 178 -14.37 24.51 -39.16
C HIS A 178 -13.53 23.22 -39.20
N GLY A 179 -12.29 23.25 -39.69
CA GLY A 179 -11.37 22.10 -39.73
C GLY A 179 -11.51 21.17 -40.95
N ASN A 180 -12.46 21.43 -41.85
CA ASN A 180 -12.68 20.68 -43.09
C ASN A 180 -11.71 21.09 -44.20
N LYS A 181 -11.30 20.15 -45.06
CA LYS A 181 -10.41 20.42 -46.20
C LYS A 181 -11.12 21.29 -47.24
N SER A 182 -10.48 22.39 -47.64
CA SER A 182 -10.98 23.34 -48.65
C SER A 182 -9.82 23.88 -49.50
N SER A 183 -10.13 24.24 -50.74
CA SER A 183 -9.19 24.88 -51.66
C SER A 183 -9.45 26.39 -51.77
N CYS A 184 -8.39 27.16 -52.02
CA CYS A 184 -8.55 28.55 -52.41
C CYS A 184 -9.26 28.62 -53.78
N ARG A 185 -10.27 29.47 -53.93
CA ARG A 185 -11.01 29.65 -55.18
C ARG A 185 -10.62 30.91 -55.95
N LYS A 186 -9.73 31.72 -55.37
CA LYS A 186 -9.23 32.95 -55.99
C LYS A 186 -8.22 32.64 -57.10
N PRO A 187 -8.01 33.58 -58.04
CA PRO A 187 -6.87 33.54 -58.94
C PRO A 187 -5.55 33.39 -58.15
N CYS A 188 -4.56 32.67 -58.68
CA CYS A 188 -3.30 32.44 -57.97
C CYS A 188 -2.62 33.78 -57.61
N HIS A 189 -2.34 34.01 -56.33
CA HIS A 189 -2.00 35.34 -55.83
C HIS A 189 -0.85 35.31 -54.79
N PRO A 190 -0.01 36.35 -54.72
CA PRO A 190 0.95 36.52 -53.64
C PRO A 190 0.21 37.07 -52.41
N GLY A 191 -0.08 36.23 -51.41
CA GLY A 191 -0.76 36.67 -50.18
C GLY A 191 -1.50 35.54 -49.46
N PRO A 192 -2.20 35.84 -48.35
CA PRO A 192 -2.89 34.84 -47.56
C PRO A 192 -4.13 34.31 -48.31
N CYS A 193 -4.19 33.00 -48.51
CA CYS A 193 -5.35 32.35 -49.12
C CYS A 193 -6.54 32.40 -48.16
N LYS A 194 -7.70 32.85 -48.65
CA LYS A 194 -8.97 32.70 -47.93
C LYS A 194 -9.64 31.39 -48.33
N TYR A 195 -9.93 30.56 -47.33
CA TYR A 195 -10.50 29.23 -47.51
C TYR A 195 -11.98 29.24 -47.11
N GLU A 196 -12.86 29.43 -48.08
CA GLU A 196 -14.31 29.44 -47.84
C GLU A 196 -14.83 28.01 -47.63
N CYS A 197 -15.57 27.80 -46.53
CA CYS A 197 -16.19 26.51 -46.25
C CYS A 197 -17.48 26.34 -47.07
N GLY A 198 -17.41 25.73 -48.25
CA GLY A 198 -18.60 25.50 -49.08
C GLY A 198 -19.69 24.60 -48.46
N ARG A 199 -19.40 23.83 -47.39
CA ARG A 199 -20.35 22.94 -46.69
C ARG A 199 -20.59 23.27 -45.21
N CYS A 200 -19.95 24.31 -44.65
CA CYS A 200 -19.98 24.60 -43.21
C CYS A 200 -20.62 25.96 -42.88
N ALA A 201 -21.32 26.58 -43.84
CA ALA A 201 -21.82 27.95 -43.72
C ALA A 201 -22.77 28.17 -42.52
N ASN A 202 -23.38 27.10 -42.01
CA ASN A 202 -24.36 27.16 -40.92
C ASN A 202 -23.89 26.50 -39.60
N ASP A 203 -22.66 25.98 -39.53
CA ASP A 203 -22.16 25.34 -38.30
C ASP A 203 -21.52 26.37 -37.37
N PRO A 204 -21.87 26.39 -36.07
CA PRO A 204 -21.16 27.21 -35.09
C PRO A 204 -19.68 26.83 -35.06
N LEU A 205 -18.80 27.84 -35.08
CA LEU A 205 -17.37 27.62 -34.91
C LEU A 205 -17.13 26.86 -33.59
N PRO A 206 -16.34 25.77 -33.59
CA PRO A 206 -16.00 25.10 -32.34
C PRO A 206 -15.29 26.11 -31.44
N ASN A 207 -15.89 26.39 -30.29
CA ASN A 207 -15.38 27.36 -29.33
C ASN A 207 -13.90 27.03 -29.03
N PRO A 208 -12.97 27.99 -29.22
CA PRO A 208 -11.57 27.74 -28.91
C PRO A 208 -11.45 27.35 -27.44
N ALA A 209 -10.63 26.34 -27.15
CA ALA A 209 -10.45 25.87 -25.78
C ALA A 209 -10.04 27.06 -24.90
N ASN A 210 -10.80 27.31 -23.83
CA ASN A 210 -10.53 28.42 -22.93
C ASN A 210 -9.23 28.15 -22.16
N MET A 211 -8.11 28.69 -22.67
CA MET A 211 -6.77 28.55 -22.11
C MET A 211 -6.63 29.16 -20.71
N ASN A 212 -7.62 29.88 -20.21
CA ASN A 212 -7.63 30.44 -18.86
C ASN A 212 -8.08 29.39 -17.82
N THR A 213 -8.71 28.30 -18.26
CA THR A 213 -9.11 27.19 -17.39
C THR A 213 -8.12 26.03 -17.48
N ILE A 214 -7.90 25.32 -16.37
CA ILE A 214 -7.09 24.08 -16.33
C ILE A 214 -7.61 23.09 -17.38
N TRP A 215 -8.94 22.97 -17.49
CA TRP A 215 -9.59 22.07 -18.43
C TRP A 215 -9.36 22.46 -19.89
N GLY A 216 -9.37 23.75 -20.23
CA GLY A 216 -9.07 24.20 -21.60
C GLY A 216 -7.61 23.99 -21.99
N ARG A 217 -6.66 24.14 -21.06
CA ARG A 217 -5.25 23.76 -21.28
C ARG A 217 -5.05 22.26 -21.43
N PHE A 218 -5.82 21.47 -20.67
CA PHE A 218 -5.81 20.01 -20.79
C PHE A 218 -6.35 19.56 -22.15
N LYS A 219 -7.43 20.19 -22.63
CA LYS A 219 -8.09 19.89 -23.91
C LYS A 219 -7.27 20.34 -25.12
N SER A 220 -6.45 21.39 -24.97
CA SER A 220 -5.59 21.91 -26.05
C SER A 220 -4.39 21.01 -26.33
N LYS A 221 -3.87 20.34 -25.30
CA LYS A 221 -2.93 19.25 -25.49
C LYS A 221 -3.73 18.05 -25.99
N ARG A 222 -3.47 17.63 -27.25
CA ARG A 222 -3.97 16.38 -27.85
C ARG A 222 -3.41 15.15 -27.14
N LEU A 223 -3.58 15.05 -25.83
CA LEU A 223 -3.30 13.86 -25.08
C LEU A 223 -4.30 12.80 -25.51
N ASN A 224 -3.78 11.64 -25.90
CA ASN A 224 -4.63 10.51 -26.25
C ASN A 224 -5.27 9.99 -24.96
N PHE A 225 -6.43 10.56 -24.60
CA PHE A 225 -7.15 10.29 -23.36
C PHE A 225 -7.37 8.78 -23.16
N ARG A 226 -7.64 8.06 -24.26
CA ARG A 226 -7.77 6.60 -24.26
C ARG A 226 -6.50 5.91 -23.78
N THR A 227 -5.33 6.37 -24.21
CA THR A 227 -4.03 5.81 -23.78
C THR A 227 -3.75 6.12 -22.31
N ILE A 228 -4.07 7.32 -21.84
CA ILE A 228 -3.89 7.69 -20.43
C ILE A 228 -4.83 6.85 -19.55
N LEU A 229 -6.12 6.80 -19.91
CA LEU A 229 -7.11 6.01 -19.19
C LEU A 229 -6.72 4.53 -19.12
N PHE A 230 -6.30 3.93 -20.24
CA PHE A 230 -5.85 2.54 -20.26
C PHE A 230 -4.64 2.29 -19.35
N LYS A 231 -3.64 3.18 -19.39
CA LYS A 231 -2.47 3.10 -18.49
C LYS A 231 -2.86 3.26 -17.02
N SER A 232 -3.75 4.20 -16.71
CA SER A 232 -4.23 4.41 -15.35
C SER A 232 -5.00 3.20 -14.82
N VAL A 233 -5.88 2.60 -15.63
CA VAL A 233 -6.61 1.37 -15.26
C VAL A 233 -5.64 0.22 -15.00
N LEU A 234 -4.62 0.04 -15.84
CA LEU A 234 -3.60 -0.99 -15.63
C LEU A 234 -2.82 -0.77 -14.33
N ILE A 235 -2.42 0.48 -14.04
CA ILE A 235 -1.73 0.83 -12.80
C ILE A 235 -2.62 0.54 -11.59
N VAL A 236 -3.89 0.96 -11.62
CA VAL A 236 -4.85 0.70 -10.53
C VAL A 236 -5.05 -0.81 -10.33
N ALA A 237 -5.16 -1.60 -11.39
CA ALA A 237 -5.28 -3.05 -11.31
C ALA A 237 -4.03 -3.70 -10.68
N LEU A 238 -2.84 -3.26 -11.09
CA LEU A 238 -1.57 -3.75 -10.52
C LEU A 238 -1.45 -3.39 -9.04
N PHE A 239 -1.72 -2.14 -8.66
CA PHE A 239 -1.72 -1.72 -7.25
C PHE A 239 -2.77 -2.48 -6.44
N GLY A 240 -3.97 -2.67 -6.97
CA GLY A 240 -5.01 -3.48 -6.32
C GLY A 240 -4.55 -4.92 -6.08
N GLY A 241 -3.87 -5.53 -7.07
CA GLY A 241 -3.24 -6.84 -6.93
C GLY A 241 -2.17 -6.88 -5.83
N ILE A 242 -1.28 -5.88 -5.80
CA ILE A 242 -0.23 -5.74 -4.77
C ILE A 242 -0.86 -5.58 -3.37
N CYS A 243 -1.85 -4.70 -3.20
CA CYS A 243 -2.53 -4.51 -1.92
C CYS A 243 -3.26 -5.77 -1.46
N THR A 244 -3.88 -6.50 -2.38
CA THR A 244 -4.53 -7.79 -2.09
C THR A 244 -3.50 -8.82 -1.63
N TYR A 245 -2.37 -8.92 -2.34
CA TYR A 245 -1.27 -9.80 -1.97
C TYR A 245 -0.70 -9.46 -0.59
N ILE A 246 -0.43 -8.18 -0.30
CA ILE A 246 0.02 -7.72 1.03
C ILE A 246 -0.96 -8.13 2.11
N SER A 247 -2.26 -8.00 1.85
CA SER A 247 -3.30 -8.42 2.80
C SER A 247 -3.25 -9.92 3.09
N PHE A 248 -2.98 -10.75 2.09
CA PHE A 248 -2.79 -12.19 2.27
C PHE A 248 -1.48 -12.52 2.98
N HIS A 249 -0.38 -11.90 2.57
CA HIS A 249 0.93 -12.01 3.21
C HIS A 249 0.82 -11.75 4.72
N ILE A 250 0.23 -10.60 5.10
CA ILE A 250 -0.01 -10.26 6.51
C ILE A 250 -0.83 -11.34 7.21
N LYS A 251 -1.93 -11.81 6.60
CA LYS A 251 -2.77 -12.87 7.20
C LYS A 251 -2.04 -14.19 7.38
N TRP A 252 -1.26 -14.64 6.40
CA TRP A 252 -0.52 -15.90 6.49
C TRP A 252 0.52 -15.88 7.60
N HIS A 253 1.18 -14.75 7.81
CA HIS A 253 2.19 -14.59 8.88
C HIS A 253 1.58 -14.30 10.26
N THR A 254 0.38 -13.72 10.34
CA THR A 254 -0.27 -13.36 11.62
C THR A 254 -1.36 -14.30 12.09
N GLN A 255 -1.90 -15.15 11.21
CA GLN A 255 -2.99 -16.08 11.51
C GLN A 255 -2.59 -17.54 11.21
N PRO A 256 -1.51 -18.05 11.83
CA PRO A 256 -1.05 -19.42 11.57
C PRO A 256 -2.07 -20.49 11.97
N TYR A 257 -2.99 -20.18 12.89
CA TYR A 257 -4.09 -21.07 13.24
C TYR A 257 -5.09 -21.30 12.08
N LEU A 258 -5.22 -20.35 11.13
CA LEU A 258 -6.02 -20.52 9.91
C LEU A 258 -5.22 -21.15 8.77
N TYR A 259 -3.91 -20.92 8.75
CA TYR A 259 -3.01 -21.35 7.67
C TYR A 259 -1.80 -22.14 8.20
N PRO A 260 -2.01 -23.25 8.95
CA PRO A 260 -0.93 -23.97 9.61
C PRO A 260 0.10 -24.53 8.63
N ARG A 261 -0.33 -24.91 7.43
CA ARG A 261 0.54 -25.44 6.36
C ARG A 261 1.38 -24.38 5.65
N PHE A 262 1.10 -23.09 5.88
CA PHE A 262 1.81 -22.02 5.20
C PHE A 262 3.29 -21.97 5.59
N LYS A 263 3.61 -22.12 6.88
CA LYS A 263 4.98 -22.05 7.42
C LYS A 263 5.92 -23.17 6.97
N GLY A 264 5.45 -24.14 6.19
CA GLY A 264 6.28 -25.11 5.49
C GLY A 264 6.74 -24.59 4.12
N GLY A 265 6.72 -25.46 3.10
CA GLY A 265 7.22 -25.12 1.76
C GLY A 265 6.54 -23.94 1.06
N LEU A 266 5.32 -23.56 1.45
CA LEU A 266 4.62 -22.41 0.87
C LEU A 266 5.25 -21.07 1.27
N SER A 267 5.76 -20.94 2.50
CA SER A 267 6.47 -19.74 2.94
C SER A 267 7.80 -19.56 2.22
N ILE A 268 8.48 -20.66 1.86
CA ILE A 268 9.72 -20.61 1.07
C ILE A 268 9.42 -20.12 -0.36
N ALA A 269 8.36 -20.68 -0.98
CA ALA A 269 7.91 -20.24 -2.30
C ALA A 269 7.50 -18.76 -2.29
N GLU A 270 6.79 -18.31 -1.24
CA GLU A 270 6.48 -16.89 -1.05
C GLU A 270 7.74 -16.03 -0.95
N GLY A 271 8.72 -16.45 -0.13
CA GLY A 271 10.00 -15.74 0.02
C GLY A 271 10.76 -15.61 -1.30
N LEU A 272 10.81 -16.66 -2.11
CA LEU A 272 11.40 -16.62 -3.45
C LEU A 272 10.62 -15.70 -4.40
N CYS A 273 9.29 -15.75 -4.38
CA CYS A 273 8.46 -14.82 -5.14
C CYS A 273 8.70 -13.37 -4.72
N LEU A 274 8.77 -13.08 -3.42
CA LEU A 274 9.06 -11.75 -2.88
C LEU A 274 10.44 -11.26 -3.26
N LEU A 275 11.45 -12.14 -3.27
CA LEU A 275 12.80 -11.82 -3.70
C LEU A 275 12.82 -11.46 -5.19
N VAL A 276 12.19 -12.28 -6.04
CA VAL A 276 12.07 -12.00 -7.48
C VAL A 276 11.33 -10.69 -7.71
N VAL A 277 10.17 -10.51 -7.06
CA VAL A 277 9.38 -9.28 -7.14
C VAL A 277 10.19 -8.10 -6.64
N GLY A 278 10.95 -8.21 -5.55
CA GLY A 278 11.79 -7.13 -5.03
C GLY A 278 12.89 -6.72 -6.00
N ILE A 279 13.59 -7.70 -6.61
CA ILE A 279 14.62 -7.47 -7.62
C ILE A 279 14.08 -6.70 -8.82
N PHE A 280 12.83 -6.93 -9.24
CA PHE A 280 12.22 -6.20 -10.34
C PHE A 280 11.53 -4.90 -9.88
N TYR A 281 10.78 -4.93 -8.79
CA TYR A 281 9.99 -3.80 -8.30
C TYR A 281 10.88 -2.62 -7.90
N LEU A 282 12.01 -2.87 -7.25
CA LEU A 282 12.91 -1.80 -6.80
C LEU A 282 13.49 -0.97 -7.96
N PRO A 283 14.23 -1.56 -8.94
CA PRO A 283 14.80 -0.80 -10.03
C PRO A 283 13.75 -0.28 -11.03
N PHE A 284 12.76 -1.09 -11.39
CA PHE A 284 11.74 -0.66 -12.34
C PHE A 284 10.79 0.38 -11.74
N GLY A 285 10.41 0.23 -10.47
CA GLY A 285 9.61 1.20 -9.73
C GLY A 285 10.38 2.52 -9.54
N ALA A 286 11.65 2.48 -9.15
CA ALA A 286 12.49 3.67 -9.06
C ALA A 286 12.63 4.38 -10.41
N PHE A 287 12.91 3.64 -11.48
CA PHE A 287 12.99 4.19 -12.84
C PHE A 287 11.66 4.81 -13.28
N TYR A 288 10.53 4.15 -12.98
CA TYR A 288 9.20 4.67 -13.24
C TYR A 288 8.91 5.96 -12.48
N CYS A 289 9.22 6.02 -11.18
CA CYS A 289 9.09 7.22 -10.35
C CYS A 289 9.93 8.37 -10.89
N ILE A 290 11.19 8.13 -11.27
CA ILE A 290 12.07 9.14 -11.88
C ILE A 290 11.47 9.68 -13.19
N ASN A 291 10.95 8.79 -14.04
CA ASN A 291 10.32 9.21 -15.30
C ASN A 291 9.00 9.96 -15.07
N CYS A 292 8.19 9.54 -14.12
CA CYS A 292 6.97 10.24 -13.72
C CYS A 292 7.28 11.61 -13.12
N LEU A 293 8.36 11.75 -12.35
CA LEU A 293 8.81 13.04 -11.84
C LEU A 293 9.30 13.94 -12.97
N LYS A 294 10.13 13.45 -13.89
CA LYS A 294 10.61 14.23 -15.04
C LYS A 294 9.48 14.67 -15.97
N GLY A 295 8.55 13.77 -16.29
CA GLY A 295 7.41 14.08 -17.17
C GLY A 295 6.30 14.87 -16.47
N GLY A 296 5.98 14.48 -15.24
CA GLY A 296 4.94 15.08 -14.40
C GLY A 296 5.29 16.48 -13.94
N SER A 297 6.53 16.74 -13.51
CA SER A 297 6.97 18.10 -13.16
C SER A 297 6.83 19.06 -14.34
N LYS A 298 7.25 18.65 -15.55
CA LYS A 298 7.08 19.45 -16.77
C LYS A 298 5.61 19.71 -17.10
N PHE A 299 4.76 18.69 -16.96
CA PHE A 299 3.32 18.81 -17.17
C PHE A 299 2.64 19.73 -16.16
N TYR A 300 2.95 19.57 -14.87
CA TYR A 300 2.44 20.42 -13.80
C TYR A 300 2.94 21.85 -13.94
N LEU A 301 4.21 22.05 -14.29
CA LEU A 301 4.76 23.37 -14.60
C LEU A 301 4.03 24.04 -15.77
N GLU A 302 3.69 23.31 -16.82
CA GLU A 302 2.96 23.85 -17.97
C GLU A 302 1.47 24.11 -17.66
N ILE A 303 0.83 23.30 -16.83
CA ILE A 303 -0.59 23.49 -16.46
C ILE A 303 -0.75 24.58 -15.41
N LEU A 304 0.11 24.62 -14.38
CA LEU A 304 -0.01 25.55 -13.25
C LEU A 304 0.56 26.94 -13.55
N ASN A 305 1.56 27.09 -14.43
CA ASN A 305 2.22 28.39 -14.64
C ASN A 305 1.44 29.39 -15.49
N GLY A 306 0.26 29.05 -16.00
CA GLY A 306 -0.58 30.05 -16.66
C GLY A 306 -0.01 30.59 -17.97
N ASN A 307 -0.80 31.42 -18.65
CA ASN A 307 -0.24 32.32 -19.65
C ASN A 307 0.64 33.35 -18.91
N PRO A 308 1.83 33.71 -19.45
CA PRO A 308 2.76 34.64 -18.82
C PRO A 308 2.16 36.01 -18.44
N TRP A 309 1.03 36.36 -19.06
CA TRP A 309 0.33 37.63 -18.91
C TRP A 309 -0.62 37.72 -17.70
N GLN A 310 -1.03 36.59 -17.09
CA GLN A 310 -2.03 36.60 -16.00
C GLN A 310 -1.45 36.26 -14.62
N THR A 311 -0.36 35.51 -14.55
CA THR A 311 0.25 35.06 -13.29
C THR A 311 1.51 35.86 -13.04
N GLY A 312 1.41 36.85 -12.14
CA GLY A 312 2.53 37.70 -11.73
C GLY A 312 3.77 36.87 -11.36
N TYR A 313 4.94 37.32 -11.85
CA TYR A 313 6.22 36.61 -11.80
C TYR A 313 6.60 36.10 -10.39
N LYS A 314 6.12 36.78 -9.33
CA LYS A 314 6.43 36.48 -7.91
C LYS A 314 5.94 35.12 -7.40
N PHE A 315 4.83 34.56 -7.91
CA PHE A 315 4.27 33.30 -7.38
C PHE A 315 4.59 32.05 -8.22
N ARG A 316 5.35 32.22 -9.31
CA ARG A 316 5.67 31.13 -10.24
C ARG A 316 6.66 30.13 -9.63
N PHE A 317 7.66 30.64 -8.92
CA PHE A 317 8.69 29.81 -8.30
C PHE A 317 8.13 28.99 -7.13
N SER A 318 7.34 29.60 -6.24
CA SER A 318 6.77 28.90 -5.08
C SER A 318 5.80 27.78 -5.47
N ARG A 319 4.91 28.00 -6.46
CA ARG A 319 3.98 26.97 -6.95
C ARG A 319 4.68 25.81 -7.64
N ALA A 320 5.72 26.09 -8.41
CA ALA A 320 6.54 25.07 -9.05
C ALA A 320 7.24 24.17 -8.03
N VAL A 321 7.86 24.77 -7.02
CA VAL A 321 8.60 24.05 -5.99
C VAL A 321 7.65 23.26 -5.09
N ILE A 322 6.58 23.87 -4.58
CA ILE A 322 5.61 23.21 -3.70
C ILE A 322 4.88 22.07 -4.44
N GLY A 323 4.41 22.32 -5.67
CA GLY A 323 3.73 21.30 -6.47
C GLY A 323 4.65 20.13 -6.85
N GLY A 324 5.91 20.42 -7.20
CA GLY A 324 6.92 19.40 -7.46
C GLY A 324 7.24 18.57 -6.21
N PHE A 325 7.39 19.22 -5.06
CA PHE A 325 7.63 18.55 -3.78
C PHE A 325 6.47 17.63 -3.38
N LEU A 326 5.23 18.13 -3.40
CA LEU A 326 4.05 17.33 -3.08
C LEU A 326 3.88 16.12 -4.01
N LEU A 327 4.10 16.30 -5.32
CA LEU A 327 4.08 15.20 -6.29
C LEU A 327 5.17 14.16 -5.97
N THR A 328 6.35 14.62 -5.55
CA THR A 328 7.46 13.74 -5.15
C THR A 328 7.10 12.95 -3.91
N CYS A 329 6.61 13.60 -2.85
CA CYS A 329 6.15 12.93 -1.64
C CYS A 329 5.06 11.89 -1.94
N PHE A 330 4.10 12.24 -2.80
CA PHE A 330 3.03 11.31 -3.19
C PHE A 330 3.56 10.07 -3.93
N LEU A 331 4.46 10.25 -4.91
CA LEU A 331 5.05 9.14 -5.65
C LEU A 331 5.96 8.26 -4.78
N VAL A 332 6.77 8.88 -3.92
CA VAL A 332 7.60 8.15 -2.95
C VAL A 332 6.72 7.39 -1.96
N GLY A 333 5.64 8.00 -1.46
CA GLY A 333 4.68 7.34 -0.58
C GLY A 333 4.02 6.13 -1.24
N LEU A 334 3.49 6.28 -2.46
CA LEU A 334 2.92 5.17 -3.22
C LEU A 334 3.92 4.03 -3.47
N TYR A 335 5.19 4.37 -3.72
CA TYR A 335 6.24 3.39 -3.94
C TYR A 335 6.66 2.67 -2.64
N ALA A 336 6.68 3.40 -1.51
CA ALA A 336 7.08 2.89 -0.21
C ALA A 336 6.00 2.04 0.48
N ILE A 337 4.71 2.32 0.26
CA ILE A 337 3.60 1.60 0.90
C ILE A 337 3.71 0.07 0.73
N PRO A 338 3.96 -0.48 -0.48
CA PRO A 338 4.13 -1.91 -0.64
C PRO A 338 5.32 -2.49 0.14
N ILE A 339 6.43 -1.76 0.21
CA ILE A 339 7.64 -2.17 0.94
C ILE A 339 7.32 -2.25 2.43
N ILE A 340 6.69 -1.21 2.98
CA ILE A 340 6.27 -1.16 4.38
C ILE A 340 5.26 -2.29 4.67
N GLY A 341 4.30 -2.52 3.78
CA GLY A 341 3.28 -3.55 3.93
C GLY A 341 3.83 -4.98 3.92
N ILE A 342 4.86 -5.25 3.12
CA ILE A 342 5.51 -6.57 3.07
C ILE A 342 6.47 -6.75 4.26
N VAL A 343 7.33 -5.76 4.53
CA VAL A 343 8.39 -5.91 5.55
C VAL A 343 7.85 -5.69 6.96
N GLY A 344 7.13 -4.58 7.18
CA GLY A 344 6.63 -4.19 8.50
C GLY A 344 5.19 -4.59 8.78
N GLY A 345 4.39 -4.87 7.73
CA GLY A 345 2.98 -5.20 7.87
C GLY A 345 2.70 -6.38 8.81
N PRO A 346 3.39 -7.54 8.67
CA PRO A 346 3.20 -8.67 9.58
C PRO A 346 3.48 -8.32 11.04
N ASP A 347 4.55 -7.59 11.34
CA ASP A 347 4.95 -7.23 12.70
C ASP A 347 4.00 -6.21 13.34
N ILE A 348 3.54 -5.22 12.57
CA ILE A 348 2.55 -4.23 13.02
C ILE A 348 1.22 -4.91 13.29
N GLN A 349 0.77 -5.76 12.37
CA GLN A 349 -0.49 -6.46 12.52
C GLN A 349 -0.45 -7.47 13.67
N TRP A 350 0.67 -8.16 13.87
CA TRP A 350 0.88 -9.05 15.02
C TRP A 350 0.74 -8.29 16.34
N TYR A 351 1.40 -7.14 16.47
CA TYR A 351 1.30 -6.30 17.65
C TYR A 351 -0.16 -5.88 17.91
N ASN A 352 -0.85 -5.37 16.88
CA ASN A 352 -2.25 -4.97 17.01
C ASN A 352 -3.19 -6.13 17.36
N GLN A 353 -2.89 -7.34 16.87
CA GLN A 353 -3.64 -8.54 17.18
C GLN A 353 -3.41 -8.99 18.63
N MET A 354 -2.17 -8.90 19.13
CA MET A 354 -1.77 -9.48 20.41
C MET A 354 -1.81 -8.53 21.61
N LYS A 355 -1.69 -7.21 21.42
CA LYS A 355 -1.55 -6.24 22.51
C LYS A 355 -2.64 -6.34 23.60
N ASP A 356 -3.88 -6.58 23.20
CA ASP A 356 -5.04 -6.66 24.10
C ASP A 356 -5.36 -8.10 24.53
N SER A 357 -4.46 -9.06 24.21
CA SER A 357 -4.65 -10.49 24.48
C SER A 357 -4.58 -10.86 25.95
N CYS A 358 -4.55 -9.92 26.89
CA CYS A 358 -4.68 -10.23 28.30
C CYS A 358 -5.56 -9.23 29.04
N HIS A 359 -6.37 -8.48 28.30
CA HIS A 359 -7.41 -7.67 28.89
C HIS A 359 -8.45 -8.56 29.60
N GLY A 360 -8.67 -8.31 30.90
CA GLY A 360 -9.59 -9.07 31.76
C GLY A 360 -8.98 -10.30 32.44
N PHE A 361 -7.66 -10.36 32.60
CA PHE A 361 -6.94 -11.37 33.37
C PHE A 361 -6.10 -10.70 34.46
N ASP A 362 -5.95 -11.37 35.59
CA ASP A 362 -5.37 -10.81 36.82
C ASP A 362 -3.93 -11.29 37.06
N THR A 363 -3.49 -12.34 36.36
CA THR A 363 -2.13 -12.88 36.47
C THR A 363 -1.46 -13.04 35.12
N ARG A 364 -0.16 -12.75 35.07
CA ARG A 364 0.75 -13.04 33.95
C ARG A 364 1.71 -14.15 34.34
N VAL A 365 1.96 -15.08 33.43
CA VAL A 365 2.97 -16.12 33.61
C VAL A 365 3.92 -16.10 32.44
N GLU A 366 5.21 -15.95 32.70
CA GLU A 366 6.21 -16.12 31.66
C GLU A 366 6.37 -17.62 31.37
N ILE A 367 6.10 -18.03 30.13
CA ILE A 367 6.14 -19.45 29.75
C ILE A 367 7.30 -19.77 28.78
N GLY A 368 8.18 -18.82 28.51
CA GLY A 368 9.32 -18.96 27.59
C GLY A 368 8.90 -18.90 26.12
N THR A 369 9.84 -18.51 25.25
CA THR A 369 9.55 -18.15 23.84
C THR A 369 9.49 -19.33 22.87
N HIS A 370 10.57 -20.11 22.77
CA HIS A 370 10.74 -21.15 21.74
C HIS A 370 10.81 -22.57 22.29
N PHE A 371 11.06 -22.70 23.58
CA PHE A 371 11.18 -23.99 24.27
C PHE A 371 10.37 -23.94 25.55
N ALA A 372 9.90 -25.12 25.99
CA ALA A 372 9.22 -25.23 27.25
C ALA A 372 10.13 -24.70 28.36
N ALA A 373 9.65 -23.70 29.08
CA ALA A 373 10.33 -23.25 30.27
C ALA A 373 10.35 -24.41 31.29
N SER A 374 11.44 -24.49 32.06
CA SER A 374 11.51 -25.32 33.26
C SER A 374 11.12 -24.53 34.52
N THR A 375 10.97 -23.21 34.40
CA THR A 375 10.62 -22.31 35.50
C THR A 375 9.50 -21.39 35.03
N TYR A 376 8.44 -21.28 35.82
CA TYR A 376 7.25 -20.50 35.53
C TYR A 376 7.03 -19.53 36.68
N THR A 377 7.10 -18.23 36.42
CA THR A 377 6.87 -17.21 37.43
C THR A 377 5.51 -16.56 37.18
N LEU A 378 4.65 -16.61 38.18
CA LEU A 378 3.32 -16.03 38.19
C LEU A 378 3.42 -14.63 38.82
N TYR A 379 3.01 -13.63 38.06
CA TYR A 379 2.96 -12.23 38.44
C TYR A 379 1.49 -11.80 38.51
N SER A 380 0.98 -11.62 39.72
CA SER A 380 -0.32 -11.01 39.92
C SER A 380 -0.28 -9.52 39.58
N LEU A 381 -1.38 -8.98 39.06
CA LEU A 381 -1.59 -7.54 38.93
C LEU A 381 -1.94 -6.89 40.27
N ASN A 382 -2.30 -7.69 41.27
CA ASN A 382 -2.46 -7.22 42.64
C ASN A 382 -1.09 -7.16 43.33
N GLU A 383 -0.63 -5.95 43.65
CA GLU A 383 0.67 -5.70 44.28
C GLU A 383 0.81 -6.37 45.67
N SER A 384 -0.29 -6.72 46.33
CA SER A 384 -0.24 -7.44 47.61
C SER A 384 0.11 -8.92 47.49
N VAL A 385 0.04 -9.48 46.27
CA VAL A 385 0.32 -10.89 46.01
C VAL A 385 1.77 -11.04 45.56
N ASN A 386 2.57 -11.72 46.37
CA ASN A 386 3.95 -12.01 46.02
C ASN A 386 4.05 -12.91 44.78
N ASN A 387 5.12 -12.72 44.00
CA ASN A 387 5.41 -13.58 42.85
C ASN A 387 5.57 -15.04 43.29
N GLN A 388 4.89 -15.94 42.58
CA GLN A 388 4.96 -17.37 42.83
C GLN A 388 5.78 -18.04 41.74
N THR A 389 6.63 -19.00 42.09
CA THR A 389 7.49 -19.70 41.12
C THR A 389 7.21 -21.19 41.16
N PHE A 390 6.97 -21.76 39.99
CA PHE A 390 6.81 -23.18 39.76
C PHE A 390 7.93 -23.73 38.90
N TYR A 391 8.25 -25.00 39.15
CA TYR A 391 9.33 -25.73 38.51
C TYR A 391 8.77 -26.95 37.80
N LEU A 392 9.20 -27.16 36.56
CA LEU A 392 8.78 -28.28 35.72
C LEU A 392 9.97 -29.19 35.44
N ALA A 393 9.84 -30.48 35.77
CA ALA A 393 10.83 -31.49 35.43
C ALA A 393 10.18 -32.82 35.00
N PRO A 394 10.78 -33.56 34.05
CA PRO A 394 10.37 -34.92 33.73
C PRO A 394 10.87 -35.91 34.80
N VAL A 395 10.02 -36.85 35.17
CA VAL A 395 10.27 -37.88 36.19
C VAL A 395 10.07 -39.26 35.58
N LEU A 396 10.97 -40.19 35.89
CA LEU A 396 10.93 -41.58 35.51
C LEU A 396 10.89 -42.44 36.77
N ALA A 397 9.80 -43.16 36.97
CA ALA A 397 9.54 -44.06 38.11
C ALA A 397 9.12 -45.45 37.59
N PRO A 398 10.03 -46.19 36.94
CA PRO A 398 9.68 -47.38 36.18
C PRO A 398 9.30 -48.55 37.12
N LYS A 399 8.24 -49.27 36.79
CA LYS A 399 7.84 -50.51 37.46
C LYS A 399 7.98 -51.67 36.48
N PHE A 400 8.93 -52.57 36.73
CA PHE A 400 9.23 -53.66 35.80
C PHE A 400 7.99 -54.51 35.52
N GLY A 401 7.69 -54.73 34.23
CA GLY A 401 6.53 -55.52 33.79
C GLY A 401 5.16 -54.86 33.99
N SER A 402 5.11 -53.62 34.47
CA SER A 402 3.86 -52.89 34.69
C SER A 402 3.53 -51.97 33.51
N LYS A 403 2.23 -51.76 33.27
CA LYS A 403 1.70 -50.71 32.38
C LYS A 403 0.93 -49.65 33.17
N GLU A 404 1.13 -49.60 34.48
CA GLU A 404 0.50 -48.59 35.33
C GLU A 404 0.90 -47.17 34.89
N PRO A 405 0.00 -46.18 35.05
CA PRO A 405 0.33 -44.78 34.86
C PRO A 405 1.43 -44.28 35.80
N TYR A 406 1.99 -43.11 35.51
CA TYR A 406 3.06 -42.44 36.26
C TYR A 406 4.38 -43.21 36.29
N GLN A 407 4.66 -44.04 35.28
CA GLN A 407 6.01 -44.57 35.06
C GLN A 407 6.94 -43.53 34.43
N TYR A 408 6.37 -42.63 33.61
CA TYR A 408 7.03 -41.45 33.09
C TYR A 408 6.01 -40.31 33.08
N PHE A 409 6.34 -39.20 33.75
CA PHE A 409 5.42 -38.07 33.92
C PHE A 409 6.21 -36.76 34.08
N HIS A 410 5.52 -35.63 34.01
CA HIS A 410 6.12 -34.33 34.29
C HIS A 410 5.58 -33.81 35.61
N ARG A 411 6.48 -33.45 36.52
CA ARG A 411 6.14 -32.85 37.82
C ARG A 411 6.24 -31.34 37.73
N PHE A 412 5.15 -30.66 38.04
CA PHE A 412 5.04 -29.21 38.14
C PHE A 412 4.89 -28.82 39.62
N SER A 413 5.97 -28.40 40.27
CA SER A 413 6.02 -28.20 41.73
C SER A 413 6.23 -26.73 42.11
N GLY A 414 5.59 -26.28 43.18
CA GLY A 414 5.75 -24.91 43.68
C GLY A 414 4.87 -24.62 44.88
N SER A 415 4.60 -23.33 45.10
CA SER A 415 3.69 -22.85 46.15
C SER A 415 2.77 -21.78 45.57
N THR A 416 1.48 -21.84 45.86
CA THR A 416 0.57 -20.70 45.67
C THR A 416 0.64 -19.78 46.89
N THR A 417 -0.08 -18.65 46.87
CA THR A 417 -0.29 -17.81 48.05
C THR A 417 -0.96 -18.59 49.19
N ASN A 418 -1.80 -19.56 48.84
CA ASN A 418 -2.72 -20.22 49.76
C ASN A 418 -2.24 -21.61 50.18
N THR A 419 -1.42 -22.26 49.34
CA THR A 419 -0.96 -23.63 49.55
C THR A 419 0.54 -23.72 49.28
N ALA A 420 1.29 -24.04 50.34
CA ALA A 420 2.71 -24.29 50.25
C ALA A 420 2.99 -25.70 49.71
N ASN A 421 4.11 -25.86 49.00
CA ASN A 421 4.75 -27.15 48.73
C ASN A 421 3.83 -28.19 48.08
N PHE A 422 3.12 -27.81 47.02
CA PHE A 422 2.31 -28.77 46.26
C PHE A 422 2.92 -29.01 44.88
N ALA A 423 2.52 -30.12 44.28
CA ALA A 423 2.91 -30.45 42.92
C ALA A 423 1.78 -31.10 42.15
N ILE A 424 1.85 -30.97 40.84
CA ILE A 424 0.97 -31.62 39.90
C ILE A 424 1.81 -32.52 39.02
N ASP A 425 1.54 -33.82 39.11
CA ASP A 425 2.14 -34.81 38.20
C ASP A 425 1.20 -35.00 37.01
N VAL A 426 1.72 -34.80 35.80
CA VAL A 426 0.98 -34.96 34.53
C VAL A 426 1.61 -36.09 33.73
N ASP A 427 0.86 -37.15 33.49
CA ASP A 427 1.23 -38.25 32.59
C ASP A 427 0.47 -38.07 31.27
N ILE A 428 1.15 -37.49 30.29
CA ILE A 428 0.58 -37.15 28.99
C ILE A 428 0.24 -38.39 28.18
N ASP A 429 1.05 -39.43 28.28
CA ASP A 429 0.89 -40.62 27.44
C ASP A 429 -0.29 -41.47 27.92
N ASN A 430 -0.58 -41.47 29.23
CA ASN A 430 -1.74 -42.13 29.81
C ASN A 430 -2.97 -41.21 29.98
N GLY A 431 -2.83 -39.90 29.77
CA GLY A 431 -3.95 -38.94 29.87
C GLY A 431 -4.44 -38.73 31.31
N VAL A 432 -3.54 -38.81 32.29
CA VAL A 432 -3.89 -38.72 33.72
C VAL A 432 -3.08 -37.67 34.44
N TRP A 433 -3.64 -37.14 35.54
CA TRP A 433 -2.99 -36.13 36.37
C TRP A 433 -3.31 -36.38 37.86
N ARG A 434 -2.42 -35.92 38.75
CA ARG A 434 -2.65 -35.97 40.20
C ARG A 434 -2.04 -34.75 40.90
N GLU A 435 -2.72 -34.27 41.91
CA GLU A 435 -2.26 -33.23 42.84
C GLU A 435 -1.67 -33.89 44.09
N LEU A 436 -0.46 -33.48 44.45
CA LEU A 436 0.31 -33.96 45.58
C LEU A 436 0.62 -32.79 46.51
N HIS A 437 0.53 -33.03 47.82
CA HIS A 437 1.02 -32.09 48.83
C HIS A 437 2.25 -32.68 49.51
N PHE A 438 3.30 -31.89 49.66
CA PHE A 438 4.54 -32.29 50.30
C PHE A 438 4.72 -31.59 51.65
N ASN A 439 5.34 -32.29 52.60
CA ASN A 439 5.68 -31.72 53.91
C ASN A 439 6.75 -30.61 53.82
N GLY A 440 7.43 -30.47 52.68
CA GLY A 440 8.46 -29.46 52.44
C GLY A 440 8.63 -29.18 50.95
N THR A 441 9.44 -28.18 50.62
CA THR A 441 9.72 -27.79 49.23
C THR A 441 10.28 -28.96 48.43
N ASP A 442 9.78 -29.16 47.21
CA ASP A 442 10.35 -30.10 46.25
C ASP A 442 11.68 -29.57 45.67
N GLU A 443 12.72 -29.62 46.50
CA GLU A 443 14.07 -29.19 46.13
C GLU A 443 14.64 -30.02 44.97
N LEU A 444 14.17 -31.25 44.78
CA LEU A 444 14.60 -32.10 43.67
C LEU A 444 14.11 -31.51 42.34
N THR A 445 12.79 -31.34 42.17
CA THR A 445 12.23 -30.76 40.94
C THR A 445 12.80 -29.36 40.68
N LYS A 446 12.94 -28.54 41.73
CA LYS A 446 13.56 -27.21 41.64
C LYS A 446 15.01 -27.26 41.17
N TRP A 447 15.83 -28.17 41.71
CA TRP A 447 17.22 -28.33 41.29
C TRP A 447 17.31 -28.78 39.83
N TRP A 448 16.51 -29.77 39.43
CA TRP A 448 16.49 -30.27 38.04
C TRP A 448 16.01 -29.21 37.05
N ALA A 449 14.96 -28.46 37.40
CA ALA A 449 14.48 -27.35 36.59
C ALA A 449 15.54 -26.25 36.41
N SER A 450 16.30 -25.95 37.46
CA SER A 450 17.37 -24.96 37.44
C SER A 450 18.58 -25.44 36.63
N GLY A 451 18.97 -26.71 36.80
CA GLY A 451 20.10 -27.34 36.10
C GLY A 451 19.87 -27.48 34.59
N ARG A 452 18.62 -27.64 34.15
CA ARG A 452 18.26 -27.74 32.71
C ARG A 452 18.62 -26.51 31.90
N LYS A 453 18.67 -25.32 32.51
CA LYS A 453 19.14 -24.08 31.83
C LYS A 453 20.63 -24.15 31.48
N GLN A 454 21.42 -24.88 32.27
CA GLN A 454 22.87 -24.99 32.12
C GLN A 454 23.30 -26.26 31.36
N TYR A 455 22.53 -27.34 31.48
CA TYR A 455 22.82 -28.63 30.85
C TYR A 455 21.57 -29.13 30.12
N PRO A 456 21.48 -28.95 28.79
CA PRO A 456 20.27 -29.30 28.05
C PRO A 456 20.02 -30.81 27.94
N SER A 457 21.09 -31.63 27.98
CA SER A 457 21.05 -33.10 27.88
C SER A 457 20.60 -33.81 29.17
N VAL A 458 20.06 -33.06 30.13
CA VAL A 458 19.73 -33.54 31.47
C VAL A 458 18.59 -34.55 31.41
N HIS A 459 18.93 -35.79 31.81
CA HIS A 459 18.09 -36.97 31.90
C HIS A 459 16.88 -36.75 32.84
N PRO A 460 15.81 -37.56 32.75
CA PRO A 460 14.72 -37.46 33.71
C PRO A 460 15.20 -37.72 35.14
N ILE A 461 14.45 -37.19 36.10
CA ILE A 461 14.61 -37.52 37.51
C ILE A 461 14.34 -39.02 37.66
N PHE A 462 15.34 -39.80 38.07
CA PHE A 462 15.11 -41.18 38.51
C PHE A 462 14.59 -41.10 39.95
N ASP A 463 13.27 -41.08 40.09
CA ASP A 463 12.64 -40.94 41.40
C ASP A 463 12.36 -42.34 41.97
N ASN A 464 12.97 -42.66 43.10
CA ASN A 464 12.55 -43.77 43.94
C ASN A 464 11.50 -43.23 44.91
N ILE A 465 10.27 -42.98 44.43
CA ILE A 465 9.18 -42.37 45.20
C ILE A 465 8.83 -43.28 46.40
N THR A 466 9.61 -43.15 47.46
CA THR A 466 9.39 -43.68 48.80
C THR A 466 9.51 -42.59 49.85
N THR A 467 9.77 -41.35 49.45
CA THR A 467 10.06 -40.27 50.39
C THR A 467 8.87 -39.32 50.59
N ILE A 468 8.31 -39.47 51.80
CA ILE A 468 7.57 -38.48 52.61
C ILE A 468 6.12 -38.23 52.17
N GLU A 469 5.21 -39.02 52.75
CA GLU A 469 3.74 -38.83 52.87
C GLU A 469 3.12 -37.82 51.90
N SER A 470 3.13 -38.14 50.61
CA SER A 470 2.32 -37.44 49.62
C SER A 470 0.89 -37.96 49.73
N ALA A 471 0.05 -37.27 50.48
CA ALA A 471 -1.39 -37.50 50.37
C ALA A 471 -1.81 -37.01 48.98
N THR A 472 -2.16 -37.93 48.08
CA THR A 472 -2.83 -37.55 46.83
C THR A 472 -4.13 -36.88 47.20
N LYS A 473 -4.24 -35.58 46.91
CA LYS A 473 -5.41 -34.78 47.30
C LYS A 473 -6.51 -34.92 46.27
N LEU A 474 -6.13 -34.88 45.00
CA LEU A 474 -7.02 -34.98 43.84
C LEU A 474 -6.31 -35.73 42.71
N ASN A 475 -7.08 -36.46 41.91
CA ASN A 475 -6.62 -37.08 40.68
C ASN A 475 -7.73 -37.02 39.64
N GLY A 476 -7.35 -37.21 38.38
CA GLY A 476 -8.31 -37.19 37.30
C GLY A 476 -7.70 -37.51 35.94
N THR A 477 -8.47 -37.22 34.90
CA THR A 477 -8.12 -37.57 33.52
C THR A 477 -8.24 -36.37 32.59
N PHE A 478 -7.58 -36.44 31.45
CA PHE A 478 -7.86 -35.56 30.33
C PHE A 478 -7.85 -36.37 29.03
N VAL A 479 -8.63 -35.91 28.06
CA VAL A 479 -8.81 -36.60 26.79
C VAL A 479 -8.54 -35.63 25.65
N ILE A 480 -7.73 -36.06 24.69
CA ILE A 480 -7.54 -35.32 23.44
C ILE A 480 -8.68 -35.69 22.48
N ARG A 481 -9.44 -34.70 22.02
CA ARG A 481 -10.52 -34.84 21.04
C ARG A 481 -10.34 -33.79 19.95
N ASP A 482 -10.27 -34.22 18.69
CA ASP A 482 -10.27 -33.34 17.51
C ASP A 482 -9.22 -32.19 17.54
N GLY A 483 -8.05 -32.42 18.15
CA GLY A 483 -6.99 -31.41 18.25
C GLY A 483 -7.11 -30.48 19.47
N HIS A 484 -8.03 -30.76 20.38
CA HIS A 484 -8.26 -30.04 21.64
C HIS A 484 -8.15 -31.00 22.82
N LEU A 485 -7.83 -30.47 24.00
CA LEU A 485 -7.74 -31.25 25.24
C LEU A 485 -8.93 -30.90 26.12
N TRP A 486 -9.64 -31.92 26.60
CA TRP A 486 -10.79 -31.78 27.48
C TRP A 486 -10.47 -32.36 28.85
N MET A 487 -10.74 -31.60 29.91
CA MET A 487 -10.56 -31.98 31.31
C MET A 487 -11.94 -32.07 31.97
N PRO A 488 -12.57 -33.27 32.00
CA PRO A 488 -13.93 -33.42 32.51
C PRO A 488 -14.05 -33.05 33.99
N ASP A 489 -13.02 -33.34 34.79
CA ASP A 489 -13.05 -33.11 36.24
C ASP A 489 -13.11 -31.62 36.63
N PHE A 490 -12.77 -30.73 35.70
CA PHE A 490 -12.76 -29.29 35.89
C PHE A 490 -13.75 -28.54 34.97
N ASP A 491 -14.51 -29.26 34.14
CA ASP A 491 -15.30 -28.66 33.05
C ASP A 491 -14.47 -27.71 32.16
N LEU A 492 -13.21 -28.06 31.86
CA LEU A 492 -12.30 -27.22 31.06
C LEU A 492 -12.04 -27.79 29.66
N ILE A 493 -11.96 -26.88 28.67
CA ILE A 493 -11.47 -27.19 27.32
C ILE A 493 -10.24 -26.33 27.00
N ILE A 494 -9.15 -26.98 26.60
CA ILE A 494 -7.93 -26.33 26.10
C ILE A 494 -7.89 -26.46 24.58
N GLN A 495 -8.14 -25.34 23.89
CA GLN A 495 -8.07 -25.26 22.43
C GLN A 495 -6.65 -24.97 21.93
N GLY A 496 -6.31 -25.55 20.79
CA GLY A 496 -5.06 -25.27 20.04
C GLY A 496 -3.80 -25.96 20.57
N LEU A 497 -3.89 -26.71 21.68
CA LEU A 497 -2.72 -27.36 22.30
C LEU A 497 -2.12 -28.50 21.46
N GLU A 498 -2.96 -29.36 20.88
CA GLU A 498 -2.48 -30.44 20.00
C GLU A 498 -2.08 -29.90 18.62
N ASP A 499 -2.74 -28.83 18.14
CA ASP A 499 -2.31 -28.16 16.91
C ASP A 499 -0.94 -27.51 17.08
N SER A 500 -0.65 -26.93 18.25
CA SER A 500 0.66 -26.33 18.54
C SER A 500 1.80 -27.36 18.59
N ARG A 501 1.49 -28.64 18.82
CA ARG A 501 2.47 -29.74 18.71
C ARG A 501 3.02 -29.87 17.30
N LYS A 502 2.17 -29.71 16.28
CA LYS A 502 2.54 -29.81 14.87
C LYS A 502 3.07 -28.47 14.34
N HIS A 503 2.54 -27.37 14.89
CA HIS A 503 2.76 -26.01 14.42
C HIS A 503 3.07 -25.08 15.59
N ALA A 504 4.34 -24.95 15.98
CA ALA A 504 4.75 -24.13 17.14
C ALA A 504 4.30 -22.66 17.02
N GLU A 505 4.09 -22.17 15.80
CA GLU A 505 3.50 -20.87 15.51
C GLU A 505 2.08 -20.66 16.07
N ILE A 506 1.39 -21.73 16.48
CA ILE A 506 0.05 -21.71 17.10
C ILE A 506 0.13 -21.51 18.62
N GLU A 507 1.29 -21.74 19.28
CA GLU A 507 1.43 -21.56 20.73
C GLU A 507 0.88 -20.22 21.27
N PRO A 508 0.98 -19.07 20.57
CA PRO A 508 0.38 -17.80 21.03
C PRO A 508 -1.15 -17.75 21.03
N PHE A 509 -1.83 -18.79 20.57
CA PHE A 509 -3.28 -18.81 20.34
C PHE A 509 -4.04 -19.82 21.21
N ILE A 510 -3.35 -20.51 22.11
CA ILE A 510 -3.94 -21.48 23.05
C ILE A 510 -4.90 -20.74 23.99
N ARG A 511 -6.07 -21.34 24.23
CA ARG A 511 -7.11 -20.81 25.11
C ARG A 511 -7.69 -21.91 25.97
N VAL A 512 -7.93 -21.60 27.25
CA VAL A 512 -8.60 -22.46 28.22
C VAL A 512 -9.98 -21.87 28.49
N PHE A 513 -11.00 -22.63 28.17
CA PHE A 513 -12.39 -22.29 28.40
C PHE A 513 -12.90 -23.03 29.63
N ASP A 514 -13.51 -22.28 30.53
CA ASP A 514 -14.45 -22.80 31.51
C ASP A 514 -15.79 -23.06 30.81
N THR A 515 -16.23 -24.31 30.89
CA THR A 515 -17.47 -24.77 30.25
C THR A 515 -18.61 -25.01 31.23
N GLU A 516 -18.39 -24.73 32.52
CA GLU A 516 -19.44 -24.81 33.52
C GLU A 516 -20.60 -23.87 33.14
N GLY A 517 -21.81 -24.42 33.11
CA GLY A 517 -23.02 -23.68 32.75
C GLY A 517 -23.11 -23.24 31.27
N LEU A 518 -22.18 -23.61 30.40
CA LEU A 518 -22.29 -23.35 28.97
C LEU A 518 -23.32 -24.28 28.30
N PRO A 519 -24.11 -23.79 27.33
CA PRO A 519 -25.00 -24.65 26.54
C PRO A 519 -24.20 -25.74 25.80
N HIS A 520 -24.75 -26.95 25.73
CA HIS A 520 -24.11 -28.09 25.07
C HIS A 520 -23.62 -27.78 23.65
N SER A 521 -24.43 -27.06 22.87
CA SER A 521 -24.09 -26.63 21.50
C SER A 521 -22.87 -25.72 21.43
N ARG A 522 -22.60 -24.92 22.48
CA ARG A 522 -21.39 -24.11 22.58
C ARG A 522 -20.18 -24.98 22.91
N THR A 523 -20.31 -25.91 23.84
CA THR A 523 -19.25 -26.86 24.22
C THR A 523 -18.84 -27.74 23.03
N GLU A 524 -19.81 -28.28 22.26
CA GLU A 524 -19.54 -29.03 21.02
C GLU A 524 -18.78 -28.16 19.99
N LYS A 525 -19.16 -26.89 19.84
CA LYS A 525 -18.46 -25.96 18.95
C LYS A 525 -17.02 -25.69 19.42
N LEU A 526 -16.78 -25.64 20.72
CA LEU A 526 -15.43 -25.50 21.29
C LEU A 526 -14.57 -26.75 21.09
N LEU A 527 -15.18 -27.94 21.05
CA LEU A 527 -14.48 -29.18 20.73
C LEU A 527 -14.28 -29.42 19.23
N SER A 528 -14.96 -28.65 18.37
CA SER A 528 -14.86 -28.85 16.92
C SER A 528 -13.45 -28.58 16.40
N PRO A 529 -12.95 -29.37 15.42
CA PRO A 529 -11.59 -29.22 14.88
C PRO A 529 -11.38 -27.88 14.17
N LYS A 530 -12.46 -27.22 13.75
CA LYS A 530 -12.43 -25.89 13.15
C LYS A 530 -12.69 -24.84 14.23
N TRP A 531 -11.61 -24.40 14.88
CA TRP A 531 -11.67 -23.33 15.84
C TRP A 531 -11.34 -21.98 15.20
N ASN A 532 -11.93 -20.92 15.74
CA ASN A 532 -11.64 -19.54 15.31
C ASN A 532 -11.10 -18.76 16.50
N TRP A 533 -9.89 -18.24 16.36
CA TRP A 533 -9.29 -17.37 17.34
C TRP A 533 -9.72 -15.92 17.12
N ASN A 534 -9.93 -15.19 18.21
CA ASN A 534 -10.06 -13.75 18.18
C ASN A 534 -9.53 -13.15 19.49
N ASN A 535 -9.23 -11.87 19.46
CA ASN A 535 -8.70 -11.13 20.61
C ASN A 535 -9.80 -10.56 21.53
N ARG A 536 -11.08 -10.76 21.21
CA ARG A 536 -12.18 -10.20 21.99
C ARG A 536 -12.21 -10.82 23.38
N HIS A 537 -12.67 -10.03 24.35
CA HIS A 537 -12.92 -10.53 25.68
C HIS A 537 -14.09 -11.53 25.65
N ASP A 538 -13.89 -12.70 26.25
CA ASP A 538 -14.91 -13.73 26.47
C ASP A 538 -14.78 -14.18 27.93
N PRO A 539 -15.83 -14.01 28.75
CA PRO A 539 -15.76 -14.32 30.18
C PRO A 539 -15.53 -15.81 30.45
N SER A 540 -15.88 -16.70 29.50
CA SER A 540 -15.60 -18.14 29.62
C SER A 540 -14.12 -18.48 29.43
N ILE A 541 -13.29 -17.56 28.91
CA ILE A 541 -11.85 -17.80 28.82
C ILE A 541 -11.24 -17.48 30.18
N VAL A 542 -10.66 -18.50 30.81
CA VAL A 542 -10.01 -18.43 32.13
C VAL A 542 -8.49 -18.39 32.02
N MET A 543 -7.95 -18.87 30.91
CA MET A 543 -6.54 -18.77 30.57
C MET A 543 -6.33 -18.60 29.06
N ARG A 544 -5.31 -17.86 28.65
CA ARG A 544 -4.84 -17.88 27.26
C ARG A 544 -3.38 -17.49 27.13
N THR A 545 -2.72 -18.06 26.14
CA THR A 545 -1.39 -17.63 25.73
C THR A 545 -1.49 -16.36 24.89
N ALA A 546 -0.45 -15.55 24.92
CA ALA A 546 -0.30 -14.38 24.07
C ALA A 546 1.18 -14.11 23.81
N SER A 547 1.51 -13.71 22.57
CA SER A 547 2.88 -13.32 22.24
C SER A 547 3.01 -11.84 22.00
N PHE A 548 3.69 -11.15 22.92
CA PHE A 548 3.84 -9.71 22.94
C PHE A 548 5.06 -9.23 22.15
N GLY A 549 5.00 -7.96 21.74
CA GLY A 549 6.05 -7.29 20.97
C GLY A 549 5.90 -7.44 19.45
N HIS A 550 6.76 -6.75 18.71
CA HIS A 550 6.85 -6.84 17.26
C HIS A 550 7.63 -8.10 16.86
N GLY A 551 7.01 -9.01 16.12
CA GLY A 551 7.69 -10.22 15.62
C GLY A 551 7.83 -11.35 16.64
N ARG A 552 6.84 -11.55 17.52
CA ARG A 552 6.74 -12.71 18.44
C ARG A 552 7.85 -12.83 19.50
N GLN A 553 8.19 -11.71 20.13
CA GLN A 553 9.38 -11.61 20.99
C GLN A 553 9.26 -12.32 22.34
N ARG A 554 8.06 -12.30 22.94
CA ARG A 554 7.81 -12.89 24.26
C ARG A 554 6.54 -13.72 24.20
N LEU A 555 6.49 -14.87 24.86
CA LEU A 555 5.28 -15.67 24.99
C LEU A 555 4.92 -15.77 26.47
N ASP A 556 3.74 -15.25 26.80
CA ASP A 556 3.19 -15.25 28.15
C ASP A 556 1.88 -16.04 28.16
N MET A 557 1.52 -16.55 29.33
CA MET A 557 0.17 -17.01 29.64
C MET A 557 -0.52 -15.95 30.51
N CYS A 558 -1.80 -15.73 30.26
CA CYS A 558 -2.64 -14.84 31.03
C CYS A 558 -3.76 -15.65 31.66
N MET A 559 -3.99 -15.42 32.95
CA MET A 559 -4.79 -16.29 33.78
C MET A 559 -5.65 -15.47 34.74
N LYS A 560 -6.87 -15.96 34.98
CA LYS A 560 -7.73 -15.47 36.07
C LYS A 560 -7.33 -16.17 37.36
N GLU A 561 -7.33 -15.43 38.46
CA GLU A 561 -6.87 -15.95 39.75
C GLU A 561 -7.86 -16.97 40.36
N ASN A 562 -9.15 -16.66 40.30
CA ASN A 562 -10.21 -17.42 40.97
C ASN A 562 -11.32 -17.84 40.00
N PHE A 563 -11.05 -18.87 39.19
CA PHE A 563 -12.07 -19.47 38.33
C PHE A 563 -12.42 -20.91 38.69
N TYR A 564 -11.66 -21.56 39.58
CA TYR A 564 -12.01 -22.90 40.04
C TYR A 564 -12.96 -22.83 41.23
N TYR A 565 -14.13 -23.48 41.10
CA TYR A 565 -15.10 -23.60 42.18
C TYR A 565 -14.72 -24.76 43.09
N SER A 566 -14.74 -24.54 44.41
CA SER A 566 -14.62 -25.63 45.38
C SER A 566 -15.78 -26.63 45.19
N SER A 567 -15.66 -27.84 45.71
CA SER A 567 -16.71 -28.89 45.66
C SER A 567 -18.10 -28.45 46.14
N ASN A 568 -18.18 -27.33 46.86
CA ASN A 568 -19.42 -26.73 47.37
C ASN A 568 -19.98 -25.59 46.49
N ARG A 569 -19.39 -25.35 45.31
CA ARG A 569 -19.76 -24.27 44.36
C ARG A 569 -19.69 -22.84 44.93
N GLU A 570 -19.05 -22.65 46.07
CA GLU A 570 -18.76 -21.33 46.59
C GLU A 570 -17.48 -20.80 45.97
N GLN A 571 -17.56 -19.59 45.41
CA GLN A 571 -16.41 -18.85 44.91
C GLN A 571 -15.56 -18.42 46.11
N GLN A 572 -14.48 -19.15 46.38
CA GLN A 572 -13.53 -18.74 47.40
C GLN A 572 -12.79 -17.50 46.88
N LYS A 573 -12.95 -16.39 47.60
CA LYS A 573 -12.20 -15.16 47.31
C LYS A 573 -10.80 -15.32 47.90
N LEU A 574 -9.93 -16.00 47.16
CA LEU A 574 -8.53 -16.18 47.52
C LEU A 574 -7.69 -15.06 46.91
N ASP A 575 -6.63 -14.66 47.61
CA ASP A 575 -5.66 -13.73 47.04
C ASP A 575 -4.68 -14.50 46.15
N GLY A 576 -4.53 -14.06 44.90
CA GLY A 576 -3.71 -14.74 43.91
C GLY A 576 -4.34 -16.02 43.35
N VAL A 577 -3.56 -16.75 42.58
CA VAL A 577 -4.03 -17.93 41.83
C VAL A 577 -4.40 -19.08 42.76
N SER A 578 -5.61 -19.62 42.59
CA SER A 578 -6.08 -20.80 43.33
C SER A 578 -5.38 -22.09 42.89
N ASP A 579 -5.28 -23.09 43.77
CA ASP A 579 -4.61 -24.37 43.46
C ASP A 579 -5.20 -25.07 42.22
N GLY A 580 -6.55 -25.10 42.12
CA GLY A 580 -7.24 -25.69 40.96
C GLY A 580 -7.00 -24.91 39.67
N SER A 581 -6.76 -23.59 39.76
CA SER A 581 -6.40 -22.75 38.62
C SER A 581 -5.02 -23.13 38.04
N ILE A 582 -4.12 -23.73 38.83
CA ILE A 582 -2.78 -24.13 38.39
C ILE A 582 -2.80 -25.39 37.52
N MET A 583 -3.81 -26.24 37.67
CA MET A 583 -3.93 -27.51 36.94
C MET A 583 -3.80 -27.38 35.41
N PRO A 584 -4.64 -26.60 34.70
CA PRO A 584 -4.52 -26.43 33.25
C PRO A 584 -3.17 -25.81 32.83
N LEU A 585 -2.57 -24.95 33.66
CA LEU A 585 -1.21 -24.43 33.42
C LEU A 585 -0.18 -25.56 33.46
N ALA A 586 -0.24 -26.44 34.46
CA ALA A 586 0.65 -27.60 34.58
C ALA A 586 0.51 -28.54 33.38
N VAL A 587 -0.73 -28.81 32.93
CA VAL A 587 -0.99 -29.64 31.73
C VAL A 587 -0.38 -29.00 30.48
N ILE A 588 -0.60 -27.71 30.24
CA ILE A 588 -0.02 -27.00 29.09
C ILE A 588 1.52 -27.01 29.15
N ALA A 589 2.09 -26.77 30.33
CA ALA A 589 3.52 -26.76 30.56
C ALA A 589 4.16 -28.13 30.30
N ALA A 590 3.58 -29.20 30.86
CA ALA A 590 3.98 -30.58 30.63
C ALA A 590 3.88 -30.94 29.14
N PHE A 591 2.76 -30.57 28.49
CA PHE A 591 2.54 -30.87 27.08
C PHE A 591 3.63 -30.24 26.19
N ARG A 592 3.92 -28.95 26.41
CA ARG A 592 5.01 -28.26 25.71
C ARG A 592 6.36 -28.92 25.96
N MET A 593 6.63 -29.38 27.18
CA MET A 593 7.87 -30.10 27.49
C MET A 593 7.94 -31.43 26.74
N ARG A 594 6.89 -32.26 26.80
CA ARG A 594 6.82 -33.55 26.11
C ARG A 594 7.00 -33.43 24.60
N VAL A 595 6.41 -32.40 23.99
CA VAL A 595 6.60 -32.13 22.55
C VAL A 595 8.05 -31.86 22.21
N ASN A 596 8.74 -31.04 23.00
CA ASN A 596 10.17 -30.77 22.81
C ASN A 596 11.00 -32.05 22.98
N GLU A 597 10.62 -32.91 23.92
CA GLU A 597 11.32 -34.17 24.18
C GLU A 597 11.16 -35.17 23.02
N MET A 598 9.93 -35.34 22.53
CA MET A 598 9.65 -36.22 21.39
C MET A 598 10.33 -35.74 20.10
N TYR A 599 10.42 -34.42 19.90
CA TYR A 599 11.14 -33.85 18.77
C TYR A 599 12.65 -34.15 18.84
N ALA A 600 13.26 -33.98 20.02
CA ALA A 600 14.68 -34.32 20.23
C ALA A 600 14.96 -35.80 19.93
N LEU A 601 14.11 -36.70 20.45
CA LEU A 601 14.20 -38.14 20.20
C LEU A 601 14.10 -38.49 18.71
N ASN A 602 13.09 -37.96 18.01
CA ASN A 602 12.86 -38.27 16.60
C ASN A 602 13.93 -37.70 15.66
N SER A 603 14.56 -36.59 16.05
CA SER A 603 15.59 -35.93 15.23
C SER A 603 17.02 -36.44 15.52
N GLY A 604 17.20 -37.28 16.55
CA GLY A 604 18.53 -37.72 17.01
C GLY A 604 19.40 -36.57 17.52
N ARG A 605 18.81 -35.39 17.77
CA ARG A 605 19.50 -34.20 18.25
C ARG A 605 19.34 -34.07 19.76
N PRO A 606 20.35 -33.58 20.50
CA PRO A 606 20.20 -33.32 21.93
C PRO A 606 19.06 -32.30 22.19
N PHE A 607 18.40 -32.42 23.34
CA PHE A 607 17.38 -31.47 23.81
C PHE A 607 17.95 -30.05 23.69
N ASN A 608 17.31 -29.19 22.89
CA ASN A 608 17.74 -27.82 22.56
C ASN A 608 18.96 -27.65 21.63
N VAL A 609 19.11 -28.44 20.57
CA VAL A 609 19.62 -27.78 19.34
C VAL A 609 18.59 -26.72 19.00
N LYS A 610 18.99 -25.43 19.03
CA LYS A 610 18.17 -24.30 18.56
C LYS A 610 17.37 -24.81 17.37
N LYS A 611 16.05 -24.69 17.43
CA LYS A 611 15.24 -24.77 16.23
C LYS A 611 15.74 -23.58 15.43
N TYR A 612 16.76 -23.79 14.59
CA TYR A 612 16.96 -22.95 13.43
C TYR A 612 15.66 -23.16 12.68
N SER A 613 14.68 -22.30 12.96
CA SER A 613 13.74 -22.02 11.91
C SER A 613 14.62 -21.53 10.76
N GLU A 614 14.37 -21.99 9.55
CA GLU A 614 14.99 -21.42 8.34
C GLU A 614 14.90 -19.88 8.31
N TYR A 615 14.07 -19.27 9.17
CA TYR A 615 13.90 -17.84 9.35
C TYR A 615 15.02 -17.11 10.13
N ASP A 616 15.74 -17.77 11.06
CA ASP A 616 16.86 -17.11 11.75
C ASP A 616 18.07 -16.92 10.81
N ASP A 617 18.22 -17.79 9.82
CA ASP A 617 19.21 -17.63 8.76
C ASP A 617 18.83 -16.50 7.79
N VAL A 618 17.53 -16.29 7.50
CA VAL A 618 17.09 -15.20 6.62
C VAL A 618 17.28 -13.83 7.28
N LYS A 619 17.15 -13.72 8.61
CA LYS A 619 17.43 -12.47 9.34
C LYS A 619 18.91 -12.20 9.55
N ALA A 620 19.77 -13.23 9.43
CA ALA A 620 21.22 -13.09 9.42
C ALA A 620 21.80 -12.82 8.02
N ILE A 621 21.00 -13.00 6.96
CA ILE A 621 21.38 -12.80 5.55
C ILE A 621 20.79 -11.50 4.95
N ALA A 622 19.83 -10.85 5.63
CA ALA A 622 19.37 -9.48 5.33
C ALA A 622 20.16 -8.45 6.15
#